data_AF-A0A9E2ZB16-F1
#
_entry.id   AF-A0A9E2ZB16-F1
#
_cell.length_a   1.000
_cell.length_b   1.000
_cell.length_c   1.000
_cell.angle_alpha   90.00
_cell.angle_beta   90.00
_cell.angle_gamma   90.00
#
_symmetry.space_group_name_H-M   'P 1'
#
loop_
_entity.id
_entity.type
_entity.pdbx_description
1 polymer ?
#
loop_
_entity_poly.entity_id
_entity_poly.type
_entity_poly.pdbx_seq_one_letter_code
_entity_poly.pdbx_strand_id
1 'polypeptide(L)'
;MAKQQRTMRVEQRSQLAAIQQLESRTDEELEAETKFKAAAQAILGARAAERYDAKTARAHFQRALAAARPQERLQLRRMADASLALAERRADDLKRATERLGVETPTNRQLRGLQFMGLVAPPASAGILARIRGIVIVILLVVLILAASFGLVKLVALPFGGVSLDLTIFYAIVVVLLAVGVLAFVGRRRQKRARAQRAEQGAARPR
;
A
#
# COMPACT_ATOMS: atom_id res chain seq x y z
N MET A 1 2.29 -42.69 19.75
CA MET A 1 2.85 -41.32 19.77
C MET A 1 3.76 -41.01 18.57
N ALA A 2 4.77 -41.83 18.21
CA ALA A 2 5.72 -41.50 17.12
C ALA A 2 5.14 -41.53 15.68
N LYS A 3 4.18 -42.41 15.37
CA LYS A 3 3.51 -42.46 14.05
C LYS A 3 2.66 -41.21 13.76
N GLN A 4 1.93 -40.70 14.76
CA GLN A 4 1.12 -39.48 14.65
C GLN A 4 1.96 -38.22 14.43
N GLN A 5 3.13 -38.12 15.08
CA GLN A 5 4.04 -36.98 14.85
C GLN A 5 4.63 -36.98 13.43
N ARG A 6 4.89 -38.16 12.86
CA ARG A 6 5.38 -38.28 11.47
C ARG A 6 4.29 -37.92 10.45
N THR A 7 3.05 -38.38 10.63
CA THR A 7 1.95 -38.01 9.74
C THR A 7 1.64 -36.51 9.82
N MET A 8 1.66 -35.91 11.02
CA MET A 8 1.49 -34.46 11.18
C MET A 8 2.58 -33.64 10.46
N ARG A 9 3.85 -34.07 10.53
CA ARG A 9 4.95 -33.38 9.82
C ARG A 9 4.85 -33.53 8.30
N VAL A 10 4.35 -34.65 7.80
CA VAL A 10 4.16 -34.88 6.36
C VAL A 10 2.98 -34.06 5.83
N GLU A 11 1.87 -33.99 6.57
CA GLU A 11 0.72 -33.14 6.21
C GLU A 11 1.10 -31.66 6.13
N GLN A 12 1.84 -31.14 7.12
CA GLN A 12 2.30 -29.73 7.10
C GLN A 12 3.21 -29.42 5.90
N ARG A 13 4.11 -30.34 5.54
CA ARG A 13 4.95 -30.18 4.34
C ARG A 13 4.13 -30.20 3.04
N SER A 14 3.11 -31.06 2.97
CA SER A 14 2.22 -31.13 1.81
C SER A 14 1.38 -29.87 1.62
N GLN A 15 0.97 -29.22 2.72
CA GLN A 15 0.22 -27.97 2.69
C GLN A 15 1.08 -26.78 2.25
N LEU A 16 2.34 -26.70 2.70
CA LEU A 16 3.27 -25.66 2.25
C LEU A 16 3.58 -25.77 0.75
N ALA A 17 3.72 -26.99 0.23
CA ALA A 17 3.86 -27.21 -1.21
C ALA A 17 2.58 -26.84 -1.98
N ALA A 18 1.40 -27.10 -1.42
CA ALA A 18 0.12 -26.69 -2.01
C ALA A 18 -0.03 -25.16 -2.04
N ILE A 19 0.43 -24.44 -1.02
CA ILE A 19 0.40 -22.96 -1.01
C ILE A 19 1.24 -22.38 -2.15
N GLN A 20 2.45 -22.90 -2.38
CA GLN A 20 3.31 -22.44 -3.49
C GLN A 20 2.67 -22.68 -4.88
N GLN A 21 1.93 -23.78 -5.05
CA GLN A 21 1.20 -24.06 -6.29
C GLN A 21 -0.05 -23.18 -6.46
N LEU A 22 -0.61 -22.68 -5.37
CA LEU A 22 -1.78 -21.79 -5.38
C LEU A 22 -1.38 -20.32 -5.58
N GLU A 23 -0.16 -19.93 -5.18
CA GLU A 23 0.33 -18.55 -5.36
C GLU A 23 0.43 -18.11 -6.82
N SER A 24 0.67 -19.04 -7.76
CA SER A 24 0.73 -18.77 -9.19
C SER A 24 -0.65 -18.73 -9.88
N ARG A 25 -1.72 -19.15 -9.20
CA ARG A 25 -3.08 -19.19 -9.77
C ARG A 25 -3.75 -17.82 -9.77
N THR A 26 -4.68 -17.64 -10.71
CA THR A 26 -5.44 -16.40 -10.84
C THR A 26 -6.45 -16.21 -9.71
N ASP A 27 -6.92 -14.97 -9.50
CA ASP A 27 -7.88 -14.67 -8.43
C ASP A 27 -9.19 -15.50 -8.58
N GLU A 28 -9.65 -15.72 -9.82
CA GLU A 28 -10.86 -16.50 -10.14
C GLU A 28 -10.68 -18.00 -9.83
N GLU A 29 -9.53 -18.57 -10.18
CA GLU A 29 -9.20 -19.97 -9.86
C GLU A 29 -9.07 -20.22 -8.35
N LEU A 30 -8.61 -19.21 -7.60
CA LEU A 30 -8.51 -19.28 -6.14
C LEU A 30 -9.89 -19.20 -5.47
N GLU A 31 -10.86 -18.49 -6.05
CA GLU A 31 -12.23 -18.45 -5.55
C GLU A 31 -12.98 -19.77 -5.78
N ALA A 32 -12.70 -20.45 -6.90
CA ALA A 32 -13.25 -21.76 -7.22
C ALA A 32 -12.62 -22.92 -6.43
N GLU A 33 -11.47 -22.69 -5.78
CA GLU A 33 -10.73 -23.73 -5.06
C GLU A 33 -11.45 -24.19 -3.78
N THR A 34 -11.86 -25.46 -3.76
CA THR A 34 -12.59 -26.06 -2.63
C THR A 34 -11.68 -26.86 -1.69
N LYS A 35 -10.61 -27.48 -2.22
CA LYS A 35 -9.77 -28.43 -1.46
C LYS A 35 -8.87 -27.72 -0.46
N PHE A 36 -8.29 -26.59 -0.86
CA PHE A 36 -7.42 -25.76 -0.01
C PHE A 36 -8.05 -24.38 0.24
N LYS A 37 -9.35 -24.36 0.51
CA LYS A 37 -10.14 -23.12 0.67
C LYS A 37 -9.55 -22.13 1.68
N ALA A 38 -9.00 -22.61 2.79
CA ALA A 38 -8.37 -21.76 3.80
C ALA A 38 -7.13 -21.04 3.26
N ALA A 39 -6.26 -21.76 2.53
CA ALA A 39 -5.07 -21.20 1.92
C ALA A 39 -5.41 -20.25 0.75
N ALA A 40 -6.35 -20.65 -0.11
CA ALA A 40 -6.78 -19.84 -1.24
C ALA A 40 -7.36 -18.48 -0.80
N GLN A 41 -8.24 -18.49 0.22
CA GLN A 41 -8.79 -17.27 0.80
C GLN A 41 -7.71 -16.43 1.51
N ALA A 42 -6.68 -17.05 2.09
CA ALA A 42 -5.59 -16.31 2.71
C ALA A 42 -4.71 -15.60 1.66
N ILE A 43 -4.49 -16.22 0.48
CA ILE A 43 -3.79 -15.60 -0.66
C ILE A 43 -4.60 -14.43 -1.22
N LEU A 44 -5.91 -14.59 -1.42
CA LEU A 44 -6.79 -13.50 -1.86
C LEU A 44 -6.80 -12.34 -0.85
N GLY A 45 -6.82 -12.66 0.45
CA GLY A 45 -6.70 -11.68 1.53
C GLY A 45 -5.38 -10.91 1.49
N ALA A 46 -4.27 -11.60 1.24
CA ALA A 46 -2.95 -10.98 1.08
C ALA A 46 -2.87 -10.09 -0.16
N ARG A 47 -3.37 -10.54 -1.32
CA ARG A 47 -3.44 -9.74 -2.56
C ARG A 47 -4.30 -8.49 -2.38
N ALA A 48 -5.45 -8.60 -1.69
CA ALA A 48 -6.28 -7.45 -1.35
C ALA A 48 -5.55 -6.47 -0.42
N ALA A 49 -4.77 -6.98 0.53
CA ALA A 49 -3.96 -6.15 1.43
C ALA A 49 -2.85 -5.37 0.70
N GLU A 50 -2.20 -5.98 -0.30
CA GLU A 50 -1.22 -5.30 -1.16
C GLU A 50 -1.85 -4.15 -1.98
N ARG A 51 -3.14 -4.29 -2.34
CA ARG A 51 -3.93 -3.24 -3.00
C ARG A 51 -4.46 -2.18 -2.01
N TYR A 52 -4.11 -2.28 -0.72
CA TYR A 52 -4.60 -1.42 0.36
C TYR A 52 -6.12 -1.48 0.59
N ASP A 53 -6.77 -2.58 0.22
CA ASP A 53 -8.20 -2.79 0.48
C ASP A 53 -8.39 -3.59 1.78
N ALA A 54 -8.41 -2.85 2.89
CA ALA A 54 -8.60 -3.43 4.22
C ALA A 54 -9.96 -4.14 4.39
N LYS A 55 -11.02 -3.70 3.70
CA LYS A 55 -12.36 -4.28 3.87
C LYS A 55 -12.41 -5.66 3.23
N THR A 56 -11.94 -5.76 1.99
CA THR A 56 -11.92 -7.02 1.24
C THR A 56 -10.91 -7.99 1.84
N ALA A 57 -9.73 -7.51 2.25
CA ALA A 57 -8.74 -8.32 2.96
C ALA A 57 -9.31 -8.96 4.24
N ARG A 58 -10.01 -8.18 5.09
CA ARG A 58 -10.65 -8.71 6.32
C ARG A 58 -11.67 -9.80 5.99
N ALA A 59 -12.50 -9.60 4.98
CA ALA A 59 -13.52 -10.57 4.59
C ALA A 59 -12.90 -11.91 4.15
N HIS A 60 -11.84 -11.87 3.33
CA HIS A 60 -11.13 -13.07 2.91
C HIS A 60 -10.40 -13.76 4.07
N PHE A 61 -9.73 -13.02 4.97
CA PHE A 61 -9.09 -13.62 6.15
C PHE A 61 -10.09 -14.21 7.14
N GLN A 62 -11.27 -13.63 7.30
CA GLN A 62 -12.34 -14.21 8.12
C GLN A 62 -12.83 -15.54 7.53
N ARG A 63 -13.04 -15.60 6.21
CA ARG A 63 -13.41 -16.84 5.50
C ARG A 63 -12.29 -17.89 5.57
N ALA A 64 -11.03 -17.46 5.46
CA ALA A 64 -9.87 -18.34 5.62
C ALA A 64 -9.82 -18.95 7.03
N LEU A 65 -10.00 -18.14 8.08
CA LEU A 65 -10.01 -18.61 9.47
C LEU A 65 -11.19 -19.53 9.79
N ALA A 66 -12.35 -19.28 9.19
CA ALA A 66 -13.52 -20.16 9.31
C ALA A 66 -13.28 -21.54 8.69
N ALA A 67 -12.61 -21.59 7.53
CA ALA A 67 -12.25 -22.82 6.84
C ALA A 67 -10.99 -23.52 7.40
N ALA A 68 -10.21 -22.83 8.24
CA ALA A 68 -8.91 -23.31 8.71
C ALA A 68 -8.98 -24.34 9.83
N ARG A 69 -8.02 -25.27 9.81
CA ARG A 69 -7.80 -26.26 10.86
C ARG A 69 -7.27 -25.58 12.14
N PRO A 70 -7.54 -26.12 13.35
CA PRO A 70 -7.13 -25.50 14.62
C PRO A 70 -5.63 -25.18 14.73
N GLN A 71 -4.79 -26.02 14.12
CA GLN A 71 -3.33 -25.87 14.13
C GLN A 71 -2.86 -24.68 13.27
N GLU A 72 -3.54 -24.43 12.15
CA GLU A 72 -3.20 -23.38 11.17
C GLU A 72 -3.80 -22.02 11.56
N ARG A 73 -4.86 -22.00 12.38
CA ARG A 73 -5.55 -20.78 12.80
C ARG A 73 -4.61 -19.76 13.44
N LEU A 74 -3.63 -20.21 14.22
CA LEU A 74 -2.68 -19.29 14.85
C LEU A 74 -1.77 -18.60 13.83
N GLN A 75 -1.25 -19.36 12.85
CA GLN A 75 -0.42 -18.81 11.78
C GLN A 75 -1.22 -17.88 10.87
N LEU A 76 -2.45 -18.28 10.50
CA LEU A 76 -3.36 -17.47 9.71
C LEU A 76 -3.78 -16.18 10.42
N ARG A 77 -3.98 -16.20 11.75
CA ARG A 77 -4.24 -14.98 12.54
C ARG A 77 -3.05 -14.03 12.49
N ARG A 78 -1.83 -14.53 12.72
CA ARG A 78 -0.61 -13.70 12.65
C ARG A 78 -0.42 -13.12 11.26
N MET A 79 -0.67 -13.91 10.21
CA MET A 79 -0.57 -13.47 8.83
C MET A 79 -1.65 -12.44 8.48
N ALA A 80 -2.88 -12.64 8.96
CA ALA A 80 -3.95 -11.68 8.83
C ALA A 80 -3.60 -10.36 9.54
N ASP A 81 -3.07 -10.40 10.76
CA ASP A 81 -2.67 -9.20 11.51
C ASP A 81 -1.61 -8.38 10.74
N ALA A 82 -0.59 -9.05 10.19
CA ALA A 82 0.43 -8.39 9.38
C ALA A 82 -0.16 -7.80 8.08
N SER A 83 -1.00 -8.57 7.38
CA SER A 83 -1.62 -8.14 6.11
C SER A 83 -2.61 -6.99 6.32
N LEU A 84 -3.38 -7.01 7.41
CA LEU A 84 -4.32 -5.95 7.76
C LEU A 84 -3.61 -4.68 8.20
N ALA A 85 -2.52 -4.79 8.95
CA ALA A 85 -1.69 -3.64 9.30
C ALA A 85 -1.10 -2.95 8.06
N LEU A 86 -0.69 -3.73 7.05
CA LEU A 86 -0.27 -3.21 5.76
C LEU A 86 -1.42 -2.51 5.02
N ALA A 87 -2.57 -3.17 4.90
CA ALA A 87 -3.74 -2.66 4.19
C ALA A 87 -4.25 -1.34 4.78
N GLU A 88 -4.22 -1.24 6.11
CA GLU A 88 -4.63 -0.07 6.87
C GLU A 88 -3.52 0.97 7.04
N ARG A 89 -2.35 0.74 6.44
CA ARG A 89 -1.23 1.70 6.46
C ARG A 89 -0.72 2.00 7.87
N ARG A 90 -0.82 1.02 8.78
CA ARG A 90 -0.40 1.11 10.19
C ARG A 90 1.01 0.56 10.36
N ALA A 91 2.01 1.42 10.16
CA ALA A 91 3.41 1.01 10.15
C ALA A 91 3.89 0.38 11.46
N ASP A 92 3.46 0.91 12.61
CA ASP A 92 3.90 0.41 13.91
C ASP A 92 3.31 -0.98 14.22
N ASP A 93 2.05 -1.19 13.85
CA ASP A 93 1.38 -2.48 13.97
C ASP A 93 1.98 -3.49 12.99
N LEU A 94 2.33 -3.07 11.77
CA LEU A 94 2.97 -3.90 10.75
C LEU A 94 4.32 -4.42 11.26
N LYS A 95 5.16 -3.54 11.80
CA LYS A 95 6.46 -3.91 12.36
C LYS A 95 6.32 -4.96 13.46
N ARG A 96 5.43 -4.74 14.42
CA ARG A 96 5.15 -5.67 15.52
C ARG A 96 4.61 -7.01 15.02
N ALA A 97 3.74 -6.98 14.01
CA ALA A 97 3.17 -8.19 13.41
C ALA A 97 4.22 -9.00 12.65
N THR A 98 5.09 -8.35 11.87
CA THR A 98 6.19 -9.03 11.13
C THR A 98 7.24 -9.63 12.08
N GLU A 99 7.57 -8.93 13.17
CA GLU A 99 8.46 -9.46 14.22
C GLU A 99 7.88 -10.71 14.90
N ARG A 100 6.57 -10.73 15.17
CA ARG A 100 5.87 -11.91 15.71
C ARG A 100 5.76 -13.07 14.71
N LEU A 101 5.80 -12.77 13.41
CA LEU A 101 5.76 -13.76 12.34
C LEU A 101 7.14 -14.35 12.04
N GLY A 102 8.21 -13.69 12.50
CA GLY A 102 9.60 -14.10 12.24
C GLY A 102 10.05 -13.88 10.79
N VAL A 103 9.36 -13.02 10.04
CA VAL A 103 9.69 -12.66 8.66
C VAL A 103 10.53 -11.38 8.66
N GLU A 104 11.32 -11.18 7.61
CA GLU A 104 12.16 -10.00 7.45
C GLU A 104 11.38 -8.70 7.72
N THR A 105 11.84 -7.95 8.72
CA THR A 105 11.17 -6.74 9.17
C THR A 105 11.27 -5.66 8.08
N PRO A 106 10.17 -4.95 7.76
CA PRO A 106 10.20 -3.90 6.75
C PRO A 106 11.23 -2.82 7.09
N THR A 107 11.94 -2.32 6.08
CA THR A 107 12.98 -1.30 6.30
C THR A 107 12.38 -0.02 6.88
N ASN A 108 13.11 0.68 7.75
CA ASN A 108 12.68 1.97 8.34
C ASN A 108 12.26 3.04 7.31
N ARG A 109 12.75 2.96 6.06
CA ARG A 109 12.29 3.83 4.96
C ARG A 109 10.91 3.43 4.43
N GLN A 110 10.62 2.13 4.34
CA GLN A 110 9.32 1.59 3.92
C GLN A 110 8.25 1.88 4.98
N LEU A 111 8.58 1.72 6.27
CA LEU A 111 7.69 2.07 7.38
C LEU A 111 7.35 3.57 7.40
N ARG A 112 8.35 4.45 7.23
CA ARG A 112 8.11 5.90 7.10
C ARG A 112 7.26 6.24 5.89
N GLY A 113 7.46 5.56 4.76
CA GLY A 113 6.61 5.70 3.58
C GLY A 113 5.16 5.32 3.85
N LEU A 114 4.95 4.22 4.58
CA LEU A 114 3.62 3.77 4.98
C LEU A 114 2.94 4.75 5.96
N GLN A 115 3.69 5.31 6.92
CA GLN A 115 3.21 6.36 7.82
C GLN A 115 2.80 7.62 7.05
N PHE A 116 3.63 8.05 6.09
CA PHE A 116 3.32 9.21 5.25
C PHE A 116 2.05 8.98 4.42
N MET A 117 1.89 7.78 3.86
CA MET A 117 0.69 7.43 3.10
C MET A 117 -0.55 7.35 4.00
N GLY A 118 -0.43 6.84 5.22
CA GLY A 118 -1.51 6.86 6.22
C GLY A 118 -1.85 8.28 6.71
N LEU A 119 -0.89 9.21 6.69
CA LEU A 119 -1.08 10.62 7.05
C LEU A 119 -1.82 11.40 5.96
N VAL A 120 -1.41 11.25 4.70
CA VAL A 120 -1.95 12.01 3.55
C VAL A 120 -3.25 11.39 3.04
N ALA A 121 -3.32 10.06 2.99
CA ALA A 121 -4.48 9.31 2.52
C ALA A 121 -4.85 8.25 3.58
N PRO A 122 -5.56 8.65 4.66
CA PRO A 122 -5.96 7.70 5.69
C PRO A 122 -6.90 6.62 5.10
N PRO A 123 -6.82 5.37 5.58
CA PRO A 123 -7.68 4.30 5.10
C PRO A 123 -9.15 4.59 5.41
N ALA A 124 -10.07 3.97 4.67
CA ALA A 124 -11.50 4.07 4.94
C ALA A 124 -11.90 3.53 6.33
N SER A 125 -11.04 2.78 7.03
CA SER A 125 -11.28 2.37 8.42
C SER A 125 -10.82 3.41 9.46
N ALA A 126 -10.11 4.48 9.07
CA ALA A 126 -9.62 5.49 10.00
C ALA A 126 -10.77 6.40 10.49
N GLY A 127 -10.69 6.79 11.76
CA GLY A 127 -11.67 7.65 12.40
C GLY A 127 -11.85 9.00 11.70
N ILE A 128 -13.01 9.63 11.92
CA ILE A 128 -13.43 10.89 11.27
C ILE A 128 -12.35 11.97 11.39
N LEU A 129 -11.71 12.11 12.55
CA LEU A 129 -10.64 13.08 12.79
C LEU A 129 -9.40 12.87 11.89
N ALA A 130 -9.01 11.62 11.64
CA ALA A 130 -7.86 11.34 10.77
C ALA A 130 -8.16 11.70 9.31
N ARG A 131 -9.39 11.46 8.85
CA ARG A 131 -9.86 11.86 7.51
C ARG A 131 -9.93 13.37 7.36
N ILE A 132 -10.48 14.08 8.35
CA ILE A 132 -10.51 15.55 8.38
C ILE A 132 -9.08 16.09 8.33
N ARG A 133 -8.15 15.54 9.13
CA ARG A 133 -6.74 15.94 9.10
C ARG A 133 -6.12 15.78 7.71
N GLY A 134 -6.35 14.65 7.04
CA GLY A 134 -5.86 14.42 5.68
C GLY A 134 -6.40 15.46 4.70
N ILE A 135 -7.70 15.74 4.73
CA ILE A 135 -8.34 16.75 3.89
C ILE A 135 -7.80 18.15 4.18
N VAL A 136 -7.68 18.53 5.46
CA VAL A 136 -7.13 19.83 5.87
C VAL A 136 -5.70 20.00 5.39
N ILE A 137 -4.86 18.97 5.49
CA ILE A 137 -3.49 19.01 4.97
C ILE A 137 -3.48 19.25 3.46
N VAL A 138 -4.36 18.57 2.71
CA VAL A 138 -4.46 18.76 1.25
C VAL A 138 -4.92 20.17 0.91
N ILE A 139 -5.96 20.68 1.59
CA ILE A 139 -6.45 22.04 1.38
C ILE A 139 -5.36 23.06 1.70
N LEU A 140 -4.68 22.91 2.85
CA LEU A 140 -3.60 23.80 3.26
C LEU A 140 -2.47 23.80 2.25
N LEU A 141 -2.10 22.63 1.70
CA LEU A 141 -1.10 22.53 0.64
C LEU A 141 -1.52 23.31 -0.61
N VAL A 142 -2.78 23.19 -1.04
CA VAL A 142 -3.31 23.93 -2.20
C VAL A 142 -3.25 25.43 -1.95
N VAL A 143 -3.69 25.89 -0.77
CA VAL A 143 -3.63 27.31 -0.39
C VAL A 143 -2.18 27.82 -0.39
N LEU A 144 -1.23 27.03 0.12
CA LEU A 144 0.18 27.39 0.18
C LEU A 144 0.79 27.50 -1.24
N ILE A 145 0.43 26.59 -2.16
CA ILE A 145 0.85 26.66 -3.56
C ILE A 145 0.30 27.91 -4.24
N LEU A 146 -0.98 28.24 -4.02
CA LEU A 146 -1.60 29.44 -4.57
C LEU A 146 -0.95 30.71 -4.00
N ALA A 147 -0.74 30.77 -2.68
CA ALA A 147 -0.09 31.89 -2.02
C ALA A 147 1.35 32.08 -2.49
N ALA A 148 2.11 30.98 -2.63
CA ALA A 148 3.46 31.02 -3.18
C ALA A 148 3.48 31.51 -4.62
N SER A 149 2.57 31.03 -5.47
CA SER A 149 2.48 31.45 -6.87
C SER A 149 2.11 32.92 -7.00
N PHE A 150 1.13 33.39 -6.21
CA PHE A 150 0.74 34.79 -6.14
C PHE A 150 1.87 35.69 -5.62
N GLY A 151 2.56 35.24 -4.57
CA GLY A 151 3.73 35.91 -4.02
C GLY A 151 4.87 36.01 -5.04
N LEU A 152 5.13 34.93 -5.79
CA LEU A 152 6.16 34.90 -6.83
C LEU A 152 5.88 35.93 -7.93
N VAL A 153 4.64 36.00 -8.41
CA VAL A 153 4.24 36.98 -9.43
C VAL A 153 4.41 38.40 -8.93
N LYS A 154 3.96 38.71 -7.69
CA LYS A 154 4.16 40.04 -7.10
C LYS A 154 5.63 40.39 -6.91
N LEU A 155 6.45 39.44 -6.50
CA LEU A 155 7.89 39.67 -6.27
C LEU A 155 8.62 39.98 -7.57
N VAL A 156 8.32 39.23 -8.65
CA VAL A 156 8.89 39.49 -9.98
C VAL A 156 8.40 40.80 -10.57
N ALA A 157 7.15 41.19 -10.29
CA ALA A 157 6.56 42.43 -10.78
C ALA A 157 6.98 43.69 -10.02
N LEU A 158 7.46 43.55 -8.79
CA LEU A 158 7.86 44.65 -7.92
C LEU A 158 8.84 45.63 -8.60
N PRO A 159 9.93 45.18 -9.27
CA PRO A 159 10.84 46.10 -9.97
C PRO A 159 10.23 46.81 -11.18
N PHE A 160 9.08 46.36 -11.67
CA PHE A 160 8.40 46.91 -12.86
C PHE A 160 7.22 47.83 -12.50
N GLY A 161 7.12 48.29 -11.25
CA GLY A 161 6.03 49.16 -10.79
C GLY A 161 4.78 48.41 -10.31
N GLY A 162 4.86 47.08 -10.18
CA GLY A 162 3.76 46.23 -9.73
C GLY A 162 2.81 45.83 -10.86
N VAL A 163 1.89 44.90 -10.58
CA VAL A 163 0.83 44.50 -11.52
C VAL A 163 -0.53 44.64 -10.87
N SER A 164 -1.55 44.90 -11.68
CA SER A 164 -2.94 44.85 -11.27
C SER A 164 -3.31 43.46 -10.74
N LEU A 165 -4.35 43.43 -9.89
CA LEU A 165 -4.79 42.22 -9.22
C LEU A 165 -5.27 41.16 -10.24
N ASP A 166 -5.95 41.59 -11.30
CA ASP A 166 -6.43 40.73 -12.38
C ASP A 166 -5.28 40.03 -13.13
N LEU A 167 -4.24 40.78 -13.51
CA LEU A 167 -3.05 40.23 -14.14
C LEU A 167 -2.29 39.30 -13.19
N THR A 168 -2.23 39.64 -11.90
CA THR A 168 -1.58 38.80 -10.89
C THR A 168 -2.28 37.44 -10.76
N ILE A 169 -3.62 37.42 -10.73
CA ILE A 169 -4.40 36.17 -10.70
C ILE A 169 -4.14 35.36 -11.97
N PHE A 170 -4.19 35.98 -13.14
CA PHE A 170 -3.95 35.31 -14.42
C PHE A 170 -2.56 34.63 -14.44
N TYR A 171 -1.50 35.38 -14.13
CA TYR A 171 -0.15 34.83 -14.12
C TYR A 171 0.08 33.81 -13.00
N ALA A 172 -0.58 33.94 -11.85
CA ALA A 172 -0.51 32.94 -10.79
C ALA A 172 -1.09 31.59 -11.26
N ILE A 173 -2.21 31.59 -11.99
CA ILE A 173 -2.77 30.38 -12.60
C ILE A 173 -1.80 29.79 -13.63
N VAL A 174 -1.22 30.63 -14.48
CA VAL A 174 -0.21 30.20 -15.46
C VAL A 174 0.98 29.53 -14.77
N VAL A 175 1.52 30.12 -13.69
CA VAL A 175 2.63 29.55 -12.91
C VAL A 175 2.26 28.20 -12.31
N VAL A 176 1.05 28.05 -11.76
CA VAL A 176 0.57 26.76 -11.23
C VAL A 176 0.49 25.71 -12.35
N LEU A 177 -0.11 26.05 -13.50
CA LEU A 177 -0.19 25.15 -14.65
C LEU A 177 1.20 24.73 -15.15
N LEU A 178 2.14 25.67 -15.21
CA LEU A 178 3.51 25.42 -15.64
C LEU A 178 4.23 24.50 -14.63
N ALA A 179 4.09 24.76 -13.32
CA ALA A 179 4.64 23.93 -12.26
C ALA A 179 4.08 22.49 -12.30
N VAL A 180 2.75 22.35 -12.46
CA VAL A 180 2.09 21.04 -12.60
C VAL A 180 2.55 20.33 -13.88
N GLY A 181 2.67 21.06 -15.00
CA GLY A 181 3.15 20.53 -16.27
C GLY A 181 4.58 19.98 -16.16
N VAL A 182 5.49 20.74 -15.54
CA VAL A 182 6.87 20.32 -15.28
C VAL A 182 6.91 19.10 -14.35
N LEU A 183 6.13 19.12 -13.26
CA LEU A 183 6.08 18.00 -12.33
C LEU A 183 5.54 16.73 -13.00
N ALA A 184 4.50 16.84 -13.82
CA ALA A 184 3.94 15.73 -14.58
C ALA A 184 4.94 15.17 -15.60
N PHE A 185 5.67 16.04 -16.30
CA PHE A 185 6.69 15.64 -17.27
C PHE A 185 7.86 14.91 -16.59
N VAL A 186 8.41 15.49 -15.52
CA VAL A 186 9.51 14.88 -14.74
C VAL A 186 9.04 13.60 -14.05
N GLY A 187 7.83 13.59 -13.50
CA GLY A 187 7.20 12.44 -12.87
C GLY A 187 7.07 11.27 -13.84
N ARG A 188 6.52 11.50 -15.04
CA ARG A 188 6.45 10.47 -16.10
C ARG A 188 7.83 9.95 -16.49
N ARG A 189 8.84 10.82 -16.59
CA ARG A 189 10.22 10.42 -16.92
C ARG A 189 10.83 9.52 -15.83
N ARG A 190 10.61 9.85 -14.55
CA ARG A 190 11.07 9.02 -13.41
C ARG A 190 10.33 7.68 -13.32
N GLN A 191 9.02 7.68 -13.56
CA GLN A 191 8.23 6.45 -13.58
C GLN A 191 8.66 5.50 -14.70
N LYS A 192 8.97 6.02 -15.90
CA LYS A 192 9.51 5.21 -17.00
C LYS A 192 10.85 4.55 -16.63
N ARG A 193 11.76 5.29 -15.99
CA ARG A 193 13.05 4.76 -15.52
C ARG A 193 12.89 3.66 -14.46
N ALA A 194 11.99 3.86 -13.50
CA ALA A 194 11.71 2.86 -12.47
C ALA A 194 11.07 1.57 -13.03
N ARG A 195 10.21 1.69 -14.06
CA ARG A 195 9.63 0.53 -14.75
C ARG A 195 10.68 -0.25 -15.53
N ALA A 196 11.61 0.43 -16.21
CA ALA A 196 12.72 -0.21 -16.91
C ALA A 196 13.63 -1.00 -15.94
N GLN A 197 14.00 -0.40 -14.80
CA GLN A 197 14.82 -1.08 -13.78
C GLN A 197 14.13 -2.31 -13.18
N ARG A 198 12.80 -2.28 -13.00
CA ARG A 198 12.04 -3.46 -12.55
C ARG A 198 11.96 -4.55 -13.62
N ALA A 199 11.86 -4.19 -14.90
CA ALA A 199 11.90 -5.14 -16.00
C ALA A 199 13.28 -5.81 -16.11
N GLU A 200 14.36 -5.06 -15.94
CA GLU A 200 15.73 -5.57 -15.91
C GLU A 200 15.98 -6.51 -14.72
N GLN A 201 15.48 -6.17 -13.52
CA GLN A 201 15.56 -7.04 -12.34
C GLN A 201 14.72 -8.32 -12.49
N GLY A 202 13.58 -8.23 -13.17
CA GLY A 202 12.75 -9.40 -13.50
C GLY A 202 13.41 -10.33 -14.52
N ALA A 203 14.15 -9.77 -15.49
CA ALA A 203 14.91 -10.53 -16.48
C ALA A 203 16.19 -11.16 -15.91
N ALA A 204 16.79 -10.55 -14.88
CA ALA A 204 17.99 -11.05 -14.21
C ALA A 204 17.72 -12.15 -13.16
N ARG A 205 16.45 -12.49 -12.89
CA ARG A 205 16.09 -13.57 -11.96
C ARG A 205 16.18 -14.91 -12.72
N PRO A 206 17.12 -15.82 -12.39
CA PRO A 206 17.17 -17.14 -13.02
C PRO A 206 15.87 -17.88 -12.68
N ARG A 207 15.22 -18.44 -13.71
CA ARG A 207 14.04 -19.29 -13.59
C ARG A 207 14.40 -20.64 -12.97
#